data_AF-A0A5R8WKZ7-F1
#
_entry.id   AF-A0A5R8WKZ7-F1
#
_cell.length_a   1.000
_cell.length_b   1.000
_cell.length_c   1.000
_cell.angle_alpha   90.00
_cell.angle_beta   90.00
_cell.angle_gamma   90.00
#
_symmetry.space_group_name_H-M   'P 1'
#
loop_
_entity.id
_entity.type
_entity.pdbx_description
1 polymer ?
#
loop_
_entity_poly.entity_id
_entity_poly.type
_entity_poly.pdbx_seq_one_letter_code
_entity_poly.pdbx_strand_id
1 'polypeptide(L)'
;MRHFLRWYQGHQAELDRLLTATVSKQGRGDTAHYQVDYARAQRYLDYLTKAGWFTPQFVRDQAQQFRRRDADFRRTRQAYGPPVGFGFGWILYTPQPEKVVAAALATGRITATETGAGQWQARVQLPGNGRLVLDWVAAKDSARLETIYPDGIEQAE
;
A
#
# COMPACT_ATOMS: atom_id res chain seq x y z
N MET A 1 -3.74 -13.19 9.14
CA MET A 1 -4.65 -12.05 8.86
C MET A 1 -4.80 -11.05 10.00
N ARG A 2 -5.51 -11.35 11.10
CA ARG A 2 -5.76 -10.36 12.18
C ARG A 2 -4.49 -9.74 12.76
N HIS A 3 -3.42 -10.52 12.89
CA HIS A 3 -2.11 -10.01 13.31
C HIS A 3 -1.54 -8.95 12.37
N PHE A 4 -1.62 -9.17 11.06
CA PHE A 4 -1.22 -8.17 10.06
C PHE A 4 -2.06 -6.90 10.15
N LEU A 5 -3.40 -7.02 10.25
CA LEU A 5 -4.27 -5.85 10.35
C LEU A 5 -3.99 -5.03 11.62
N ARG A 6 -3.73 -5.68 12.76
CA ARG A 6 -3.31 -5.01 14.01
C ARG A 6 -1.95 -4.34 13.87
N TRP A 7 -0.99 -5.02 13.24
CA TRP A 7 0.31 -4.44 12.94
C TRP A 7 0.14 -3.20 12.06
N TYR A 8 -0.60 -3.31 10.96
CA TYR A 8 -0.83 -2.21 10.03
C TYR A 8 -1.50 -1.03 10.74
N GLN A 9 -2.52 -1.27 11.55
CA GLN A 9 -3.16 -0.24 12.38
C GLN A 9 -2.16 0.54 13.24
N GLY A 10 -1.22 -0.17 13.89
CA GLY A 10 -0.21 0.45 14.75
C GLY A 10 0.93 1.16 14.00
N HIS A 11 1.11 0.88 12.70
CA HIS A 11 2.23 1.41 11.89
C HIS A 11 1.76 2.35 10.77
N GLN A 12 0.45 2.56 10.63
CA GLN A 12 -0.15 3.34 9.54
C GLN A 12 0.41 4.77 9.47
N ALA A 13 0.45 5.49 10.59
CA ALA A 13 0.95 6.87 10.61
C ALA A 13 2.41 6.97 10.15
N GLU A 14 3.25 5.98 10.50
CA GLU A 14 4.65 5.93 10.09
C GLU A 14 4.78 5.58 8.59
N LEU A 15 3.97 4.63 8.11
CA LEU A 15 3.90 4.28 6.68
C LEU A 15 3.48 5.48 5.83
N ASP A 16 2.45 6.22 6.24
CA ASP A 16 1.95 7.40 5.54
C ASP A 16 2.98 8.53 5.56
N ARG A 17 3.65 8.74 6.70
CA ARG A 17 4.74 9.72 6.84
C ARG A 17 5.90 9.41 5.92
N LEU A 18 6.35 8.15 5.88
CA LEU A 18 7.43 7.69 5.01
C LEU A 18 7.05 7.84 3.54
N LEU A 19 5.84 7.42 3.15
CA LEU A 19 5.35 7.51 1.78
C LEU A 19 5.23 8.95 1.30
N THR A 20 4.62 9.83 2.10
CA THR A 20 4.46 11.26 1.77
C THR A 20 5.81 11.94 1.59
N ALA A 21 6.81 11.57 2.40
CA ALA A 21 8.14 12.14 2.30
C ALA A 21 8.85 11.80 0.97
N THR A 22 8.44 10.75 0.25
CA THR A 22 9.08 10.29 -0.99
C THR A 22 8.77 11.17 -2.20
N VAL A 23 7.82 12.09 -2.13
CA VAL A 23 7.47 12.96 -3.24
C VAL A 23 7.60 14.42 -2.82
N SER A 24 8.22 15.22 -3.67
CA SER A 24 8.41 16.65 -3.42
C SER A 24 8.35 17.44 -4.71
N LYS A 25 7.97 18.72 -4.59
CA LYS A 25 7.96 19.65 -5.72
C LYS A 25 9.39 20.16 -5.94
N GLN A 26 9.89 20.00 -7.16
CA GLN A 26 11.20 20.45 -7.60
C GLN A 26 11.04 21.63 -8.57
N GLY A 27 12.06 22.50 -8.68
CA GLY A 27 12.04 23.68 -9.56
C GLY A 27 11.30 24.91 -8.98
N ARG A 28 11.21 25.99 -9.77
CA ARG A 28 10.54 27.25 -9.38
C ARG A 28 9.65 27.75 -10.52
N GLY A 29 8.56 28.45 -10.17
CA GLY A 29 7.63 29.01 -11.17
C GLY A 29 7.13 27.95 -12.15
N ASP A 30 7.16 28.28 -13.44
CA ASP A 30 6.61 27.45 -14.52
C ASP A 30 7.42 26.18 -14.82
N THR A 31 8.61 26.02 -14.23
CA THR A 31 9.39 24.78 -14.33
C THR A 31 9.10 23.82 -13.17
N ALA A 32 8.29 24.23 -12.19
CA ALA A 32 8.09 23.46 -11.00
C ALA A 32 7.24 22.22 -11.28
N HIS A 33 7.64 21.05 -10.78
CA HIS A 33 6.86 19.81 -10.92
C HIS A 33 7.21 18.82 -9.80
N TYR A 34 6.31 17.88 -9.53
CA TYR A 34 6.58 16.80 -8.59
C TYR A 34 7.67 15.86 -9.11
N GLN A 35 8.46 15.30 -8.19
CA GLN A 35 9.42 14.24 -8.46
C GLN A 35 9.49 13.30 -7.26
N VAL A 36 9.83 12.04 -7.53
CA VAL A 36 10.11 11.06 -6.49
C VAL A 36 11.55 11.21 -6.00
N ASP A 37 11.71 11.36 -4.68
CA ASP A 37 12.97 11.22 -3.97
C ASP A 37 13.25 9.73 -3.75
N TYR A 38 14.10 9.16 -4.60
CA TYR A 38 14.46 7.74 -4.55
C TYR A 38 15.22 7.33 -3.29
N ALA A 39 15.95 8.25 -2.63
CA ALA A 39 16.62 7.94 -1.38
C ALA A 39 15.60 7.75 -0.25
N ARG A 40 14.53 8.56 -0.24
CA ARG A 40 13.41 8.39 0.70
C ARG A 40 12.52 7.22 0.32
N ALA A 41 12.29 6.98 -0.97
CA ALA A 41 11.58 5.79 -1.43
C ALA A 41 12.29 4.51 -0.96
N GLN A 42 13.62 4.46 -1.02
CA GLN A 42 14.37 3.31 -0.50
C GLN A 42 14.15 3.11 1.00
N ARG A 43 14.08 4.18 1.81
CA ARG A 43 13.78 4.06 3.24
C ARG A 43 12.40 3.47 3.50
N TYR A 44 11.39 3.84 2.70
CA TYR A 44 10.06 3.23 2.76
C TYR A 44 10.12 1.74 2.41
N LEU A 45 10.82 1.36 1.34
CA LEU A 45 10.97 -0.04 0.93
C LEU A 45 11.74 -0.88 1.96
N ASP A 46 12.77 -0.32 2.58
CA ASP A 46 13.52 -0.95 3.66
C ASP A 46 12.64 -1.16 4.90
N TYR A 47 11.76 -0.21 5.20
CA TYR A 47 10.79 -0.33 6.28
C TYR A 47 9.82 -1.50 6.03
N LEU A 48 9.25 -1.60 4.82
CA LEU A 48 8.41 -2.74 4.44
C LEU A 48 9.17 -4.07 4.53
N THR A 49 10.41 -4.09 4.07
CA THR A 49 11.26 -5.29 4.11
C THR A 49 11.51 -5.75 5.56
N LYS A 50 11.86 -4.82 6.44
CA LYS A 50 12.13 -5.09 7.87
C LYS A 50 10.88 -5.49 8.64
N ALA A 51 9.70 -5.05 8.22
CA ALA A 51 8.44 -5.42 8.85
C ALA A 51 8.14 -6.93 8.76
N GLY A 52 8.74 -7.65 7.80
CA GLY A 52 8.64 -9.11 7.69
C GLY A 52 7.29 -9.63 7.16
N TRP A 53 6.32 -8.74 6.93
CA TRP A 53 5.00 -9.11 6.41
C TRP A 53 4.97 -9.34 4.90
N PHE A 54 5.85 -8.70 4.15
CA PHE A 54 5.74 -8.63 2.69
C PHE A 54 6.73 -9.56 2.00
N THR A 55 6.34 -10.13 0.86
CA THR A 55 7.27 -10.86 0.01
C THR A 55 8.27 -9.90 -0.64
N PRO A 56 9.46 -10.37 -1.05
CA PRO A 56 10.36 -9.57 -1.88
C PRO A 56 9.70 -9.07 -3.17
N GLN A 57 8.74 -9.84 -3.71
CA GLN A 57 7.98 -9.44 -4.90
C GLN A 57 7.10 -8.23 -4.61
N PHE A 58 6.32 -8.23 -3.52
CA PHE A 58 5.53 -7.08 -3.11
C PHE A 58 6.37 -5.81 -3.00
N VAL A 59 7.53 -5.88 -2.35
CA VAL A 59 8.44 -4.72 -2.20
C VAL A 59 8.97 -4.25 -3.56
N ARG A 60 9.29 -5.17 -4.48
CA ARG A 60 9.68 -4.82 -5.85
C ARG A 60 8.55 -4.11 -6.61
N ASP A 61 7.30 -4.53 -6.43
CA ASP A 61 6.15 -3.89 -7.08
C ASP A 61 5.94 -2.47 -6.57
N GLN A 62 6.13 -2.23 -5.27
CA GLN A 62 6.15 -0.87 -4.70
C GLN A 62 7.29 -0.03 -5.30
N ALA A 63 8.49 -0.60 -5.48
CA ALA A 63 9.59 0.08 -6.15
C ALA A 63 9.27 0.45 -7.61
N GLN A 64 8.57 -0.42 -8.34
CA GLN A 64 8.10 -0.13 -9.70
C GLN A 64 7.03 0.96 -9.72
N GLN A 65 6.14 0.99 -8.72
CA GLN A 65 5.12 2.03 -8.59
C GLN A 65 5.76 3.42 -8.46
N PHE A 66 6.82 3.57 -7.66
CA PHE A 66 7.60 4.82 -7.60
C PHE A 66 8.15 5.23 -8.97
N ARG A 67 8.71 4.30 -9.74
CA ARG A 67 9.23 4.59 -11.09
C ARG A 67 8.12 5.04 -12.04
N ARG A 68 6.96 4.38 -12.01
CA ARG A 68 5.79 4.75 -12.82
C ARG A 68 5.31 6.15 -12.47
N ARG A 69 5.16 6.47 -11.19
CA ARG A 69 4.73 7.80 -10.74
C ARG A 69 5.73 8.90 -11.08
N ASP A 70 7.03 8.66 -10.93
CA ASP A 70 8.05 9.63 -11.32
C ASP A 70 8.02 9.91 -12.83
N ALA A 71 7.87 8.86 -13.65
CA ALA A 71 7.71 9.01 -15.10
C ALA A 71 6.46 9.82 -15.47
N ASP A 72 5.34 9.59 -14.77
CA ASP A 72 4.12 10.37 -14.97
C ASP A 72 4.29 11.84 -14.57
N PHE A 73 4.95 12.13 -13.44
CA PHE A 73 5.21 13.52 -13.06
C PHE A 73 6.10 14.26 -14.07
N ARG A 74 7.13 13.59 -14.60
CA ARG A 74 7.98 14.16 -15.66
C ARG A 74 7.21 14.41 -16.95
N ARG A 75 6.35 13.46 -17.35
CA ARG A 75 5.56 13.53 -18.58
C ARG A 75 4.49 14.62 -18.51
N THR A 76 3.78 14.70 -17.39
CA THR A 76 2.66 15.65 -17.19
C THR A 76 3.11 17.02 -16.71
N ARG A 77 4.33 17.12 -16.18
CA ARG A 77 4.82 18.28 -15.42
C ARG A 77 3.84 18.70 -14.33
N GLN A 78 3.25 17.74 -13.62
CA GLN A 78 2.27 18.05 -12.57
C GLN A 78 2.91 18.97 -11.52
N ALA A 79 2.34 20.18 -11.39
CA ALA A 79 2.83 21.20 -10.47
C ALA A 79 1.80 21.64 -9.43
N TYR A 80 0.51 21.41 -9.69
CA TYR A 80 -0.60 21.92 -8.89
C TYR A 80 -1.41 20.77 -8.30
N GLY A 81 -2.02 21.04 -7.14
CA GLY A 81 -2.77 20.06 -6.36
C GLY A 81 -1.86 19.00 -5.71
N PRO A 82 -2.44 18.05 -4.96
CA PRO A 82 -1.70 16.94 -4.37
C PRO A 82 -1.01 16.08 -5.45
N PRO A 83 0.18 15.50 -5.17
CA PRO A 83 0.85 14.60 -6.09
C PRO A 83 -0.04 13.38 -6.40
N VAL A 84 -0.42 13.21 -7.67
CA VAL A 84 -1.36 12.15 -8.06
C VAL A 84 -0.82 10.78 -7.70
N GLY A 85 -1.66 9.98 -7.06
CA GLY A 85 -1.31 8.64 -6.59
C GLY A 85 -0.58 8.62 -5.25
N PHE A 86 -0.36 9.75 -4.58
CA PHE A 86 0.18 9.82 -3.21
C PHE A 86 -0.85 10.33 -2.18
N GLY A 87 -2.11 10.47 -2.58
CA GLY A 87 -3.21 10.90 -1.70
C GLY A 87 -3.73 9.80 -0.76
N PHE A 88 -3.23 8.58 -0.88
CA PHE A 88 -3.61 7.44 -0.06
C PHE A 88 -2.44 6.47 0.12
N GLY A 89 -2.51 5.64 1.18
CA GLY A 89 -1.50 4.62 1.46
C GLY A 89 -1.50 3.49 0.42
N TRP A 90 -0.30 3.10 -0.05
CA TRP A 90 -0.11 2.10 -1.12
C TRP A 90 -0.26 0.64 -0.70
N ILE A 91 -0.56 0.37 0.57
CA ILE A 91 -0.80 -1.01 1.04
C ILE A 91 -2.26 -1.38 0.84
N LEU A 92 -3.20 -0.56 1.33
CA LEU A 92 -4.63 -0.86 1.21
C LEU A 92 -5.31 -0.18 0.02
N TYR A 93 -4.62 0.73 -0.69
CA TYR A 93 -5.16 1.44 -1.85
C TYR A 93 -6.53 2.08 -1.59
N THR A 94 -6.69 2.68 -0.40
CA THR A 94 -7.94 3.33 0.02
C THR A 94 -7.62 4.66 0.69
N PRO A 95 -8.45 5.70 0.51
CA PRO A 95 -8.28 6.99 1.18
C PRO A 95 -8.63 6.94 2.67
N GLN A 96 -9.30 5.90 3.16
CA GLN A 96 -9.73 5.76 4.56
C GLN A 96 -9.26 4.43 5.17
N PRO A 97 -7.94 4.15 5.17
CA PRO A 97 -7.41 2.86 5.61
C PRO A 97 -7.73 2.54 7.06
N GLU A 98 -7.82 3.55 7.93
CA GLU A 98 -8.18 3.39 9.34
C GLU A 98 -9.60 2.84 9.51
N LYS A 99 -10.56 3.35 8.73
CA LYS A 99 -11.95 2.87 8.78
C LYS A 99 -12.06 1.44 8.28
N VAL A 100 -11.37 1.14 7.17
CA VAL A 100 -11.33 -0.20 6.58
C VAL A 100 -10.74 -1.20 7.57
N VAL A 101 -9.62 -0.87 8.21
CA VAL A 101 -8.95 -1.75 9.18
C VAL A 101 -9.78 -1.92 10.45
N ALA A 102 -10.36 -0.84 10.98
CA ALA A 102 -11.23 -0.92 12.15
C ALA A 102 -12.44 -1.83 11.90
N ALA A 103 -13.10 -1.67 10.75
CA ALA A 103 -14.21 -2.53 10.34
C ALA A 103 -13.78 -3.99 10.17
N ALA A 104 -12.65 -4.23 9.49
CA ALA A 104 -12.08 -5.56 9.32
C ALA A 104 -11.76 -6.25 10.65
N LEU A 105 -11.26 -5.51 11.65
CA LEU A 105 -10.92 -6.05 12.96
C LEU A 105 -12.16 -6.30 13.83
N ALA A 106 -13.14 -5.39 13.81
CA ALA A 106 -14.33 -5.46 14.65
C ALA A 106 -15.34 -6.50 14.17
N THR A 107 -15.70 -6.47 12.88
CA THR A 107 -16.81 -7.24 12.32
C THR A 107 -16.45 -8.03 11.08
N GLY A 108 -15.21 -7.89 10.59
CA GLY A 108 -14.75 -8.57 9.40
C GLY A 108 -14.84 -10.09 9.50
N ARG A 109 -15.62 -10.70 8.62
CA ARG A 109 -15.60 -12.16 8.41
C ARG A 109 -14.39 -12.49 7.55
N ILE A 110 -13.44 -13.21 8.14
CA ILE A 110 -12.22 -13.65 7.47
C ILE A 110 -12.43 -15.07 6.99
N THR A 111 -12.33 -15.28 5.68
CA THR A 111 -12.21 -16.61 5.09
C THR A 111 -10.83 -16.75 4.48
N ALA A 112 -10.23 -17.94 4.59
CA ALA A 112 -8.96 -18.26 3.97
C ALA A 112 -9.12 -19.56 3.19
N THR A 113 -8.65 -19.54 1.95
CA THR A 113 -8.70 -20.70 1.04
C THR A 113 -7.31 -20.92 0.48
N GLU A 114 -6.83 -22.15 0.53
CA GLU A 114 -5.60 -22.53 -0.17
C GLU A 114 -5.85 -22.52 -1.68
N THR A 115 -5.04 -21.76 -2.42
CA THR A 115 -5.17 -21.59 -3.88
C THR A 115 -4.13 -22.38 -4.66
N GLY A 116 -3.14 -22.93 -3.97
CA GLY A 116 -2.04 -23.73 -4.48
C GLY A 116 -1.14 -24.17 -3.33
N ALA A 117 -0.19 -25.07 -3.58
CA ALA A 117 0.70 -25.57 -2.55
C ALA A 117 1.47 -24.42 -1.87
N GLY A 118 1.15 -24.16 -0.60
CA GLY A 118 1.77 -23.07 0.16
C GLY A 118 1.30 -21.66 -0.24
N GLN A 119 0.15 -21.54 -0.89
CA GLN A 119 -0.46 -20.26 -1.27
C GLN A 119 -1.88 -20.19 -0.73
N TRP A 120 -2.24 -19.07 -0.10
CA TRP A 120 -3.56 -18.86 0.47
C TRP A 120 -4.11 -17.50 0.09
N GLN A 121 -5.36 -17.47 -0.34
CA GLN A 121 -6.10 -16.24 -0.46
C GLN A 121 -6.97 -16.06 0.76
N ALA A 122 -6.77 -14.95 1.46
CA ALA A 122 -7.61 -14.53 2.57
C ALA A 122 -8.51 -13.37 2.13
N ARG A 123 -9.81 -13.50 2.40
CA ARG A 123 -10.82 -12.49 2.09
C ARG A 123 -11.38 -11.95 3.40
N VAL A 124 -11.43 -10.63 3.51
CA VAL A 124 -12.04 -9.94 4.64
C VAL A 124 -13.26 -9.19 4.13
N GLN A 125 -14.45 -9.70 4.42
CA GLN A 125 -15.69 -9.01 4.07
C GLN A 125 -15.92 -7.83 5.03
N LEU A 126 -16.13 -6.64 4.49
CA LEU A 126 -16.43 -5.44 5.29
C LEU A 126 -17.96 -5.27 5.46
N PRO A 127 -18.41 -4.41 6.39
CA PRO A 127 -19.84 -4.16 6.64
C PRO A 127 -20.59 -3.45 5.50
N GLY A 128 -19.88 -2.91 4.50
CA GLY A 128 -20.43 -2.53 3.19
C GLY A 128 -19.96 -3.53 2.14
N ASN A 129 -20.54 -3.55 0.94
CA ASN A 129 -20.27 -4.55 -0.10
C ASN A 129 -18.79 -4.72 -0.52
N GLY A 130 -17.87 -3.91 0.01
CA GLY A 130 -16.44 -4.05 -0.17
C GLY A 130 -15.79 -5.18 0.62
N ARG A 131 -14.69 -5.68 0.08
CA ARG A 131 -13.82 -6.69 0.71
C ARG A 131 -12.36 -6.34 0.49
N LEU A 132 -11.52 -6.77 1.41
CA LEU A 132 -10.09 -6.85 1.17
C LEU A 132 -9.74 -8.27 0.72
N VAL A 133 -8.99 -8.37 -0.37
CA VAL A 133 -8.41 -9.64 -0.83
C VAL A 133 -6.91 -9.57 -0.61
N LEU A 134 -6.38 -10.58 0.05
CA LEU A 134 -4.97 -10.67 0.42
C LEU A 134 -4.43 -12.04 0.01
N ASP A 135 -3.42 -12.05 -0.83
CA ASP A 135 -2.74 -13.27 -1.26
C ASP A 135 -1.49 -13.47 -0.40
N TRP A 136 -1.41 -14.64 0.22
CA TRP A 136 -0.36 -15.05 1.14
C TRP A 136 0.43 -16.21 0.56
N VAL A 137 1.74 -16.20 0.75
CA VAL A 137 2.65 -17.26 0.33
C VAL A 137 3.42 -17.75 1.55
N ALA A 138 3.60 -19.07 1.63
CA ALA A 138 4.45 -19.70 2.62
C ALA A 138 5.89 -19.20 2.46
N ALA A 139 6.48 -18.72 3.55
CA ALA A 139 7.92 -18.54 3.65
C ALA A 139 8.46 -19.46 4.76
N LYS A 140 9.79 -19.58 4.81
CA LYS A 140 10.51 -20.51 5.70
C LYS A 140 10.02 -20.49 7.16
N ASP A 141 9.69 -19.30 7.67
CA ASP A 141 9.37 -19.10 9.10
C ASP A 141 7.96 -18.51 9.33
N SER A 142 7.25 -18.06 8.28
CA SER A 142 5.93 -17.44 8.37
C SER A 142 5.26 -17.29 7.00
N ALA A 143 3.94 -17.07 6.96
CA ALA A 143 3.27 -16.64 5.73
C ALA A 143 3.52 -15.14 5.48
N ARG A 144 3.77 -14.78 4.22
CA ARG A 144 4.01 -13.39 3.79
C ARG A 144 2.98 -12.95 2.76
N LEU A 145 2.64 -11.67 2.78
CA LEU A 145 1.72 -11.03 1.87
C LEU A 145 2.42 -10.76 0.53
N GLU A 146 1.88 -11.34 -0.54
CA GLU A 146 2.36 -11.15 -1.91
C GLU A 146 1.58 -10.06 -2.62
N THR A 147 0.26 -10.03 -2.44
CA THR A 147 -0.62 -9.02 -3.04
C THR A 147 -1.73 -8.66 -2.08
N ILE A 148 -2.17 -7.41 -2.14
CA ILE A 148 -3.36 -6.93 -1.45
C ILE A 148 -4.08 -5.94 -2.36
N TYR A 149 -5.39 -6.11 -2.47
CA TYR A 149 -6.22 -5.18 -3.22
C TYR A 149 -7.60 -5.03 -2.58
N PRO A 150 -8.11 -3.79 -2.51
CA PRO A 150 -9.49 -3.54 -2.19
C PRO A 150 -10.38 -3.93 -3.37
N ASP A 151 -11.55 -4.49 -3.09
CA ASP A 151 -12.57 -4.83 -4.09
C ASP A 151 -13.93 -4.36 -3.57
N GLY A 152 -14.62 -3.50 -4.33
CA GLY A 152 -15.90 -2.90 -3.91
C GLY A 152 -15.81 -1.94 -2.72
N ILE A 153 -14.61 -1.50 -2.34
CA ILE A 153 -14.39 -0.41 -1.39
C ILE A 153 -14.34 0.87 -2.22
N GLU A 154 -15.27 1.80 -2.03
CA GLU A 154 -15.28 3.08 -2.74
C GLU A 154 -13.87 3.72 -2.69
N GLN A 155 -13.23 3.78 -3.85
CA GLN A 155 -12.02 4.56 -4.06
C GLN A 155 -12.53 5.97 -4.34
N ALA A 156 -12.26 6.93 -3.44
CA ALA A 156 -12.65 8.30 -3.68
C ALA A 156 -12.07 8.75 -5.04
N GLU A 157 -12.96 9.19 -5.93
CA GLU A 157 -12.64 9.79 -7.23
C GLU A 157 -11.75 11.04 -7.08
#